data_AF-A0A534BU63-F1
#
_entry.id   AF-A0A534BU63-F1
#
_cell.length_a   1.000
_cell.length_b   1.000
_cell.length_c   1.000
_cell.angle_alpha   90.00
_cell.angle_beta   90.00
_cell.angle_gamma   90.00
#
_symmetry.space_group_name_H-M   'P 1'
#
loop_
_entity.id
_entity.type
_entity.pdbx_description
1 polymer ?
#
loop_
_entity_poly.entity_id
_entity_poly.type
_entity_poly.pdbx_seq_one_letter_code
_entity_poly.pdbx_strand_id
1 'polypeptide(L)'
;MNPKHIREIQTNEVLRKRLAKYITLHCFRNTDVLEDLHSGEVPISESGDYSDVKVITPDREIPWSDLSRFDNSEMKAMMIDVVNHCDQVLAILFSTPLGDKLIEELERRDLVPNWNDPEWTGETDREPKIAGDPPMKGFPATRKLKRKKPDKVRGHSVGKK
;
A
#
# COMPACT_ATOMS: atom_id res chain seq x y z
N MET A 1 -28.75 -4.26 0.82
CA MET A 1 -28.57 -4.53 2.28
C MET A 1 -29.85 -4.24 3.05
N ASN A 2 -30.17 -5.06 4.06
CA ASN A 2 -31.32 -4.89 4.95
C ASN A 2 -31.16 -3.68 5.90
N PRO A 3 -32.20 -2.85 6.13
CA PRO A 3 -32.18 -1.74 7.10
C PRO A 3 -31.70 -2.12 8.51
N LYS A 4 -31.99 -3.34 8.98
CA LYS A 4 -31.49 -3.85 10.26
C LYS A 4 -29.96 -3.88 10.27
N HIS A 5 -29.34 -4.44 9.23
CA HIS A 5 -27.88 -4.54 9.13
C HIS A 5 -27.21 -3.17 8.96
N ILE A 6 -27.85 -2.24 8.26
CA ILE A 6 -27.38 -0.84 8.19
C ILE A 6 -27.29 -0.25 9.60
N ARG A 7 -28.35 -0.42 10.41
CA ARG A 7 -28.37 0.06 11.80
C ARG A 7 -27.32 -0.65 12.65
N GLU A 8 -27.15 -1.96 12.48
CA GLU A 8 -26.16 -2.72 13.23
C GLU A 8 -24.74 -2.23 12.94
N ILE A 9 -24.39 -2.00 11.67
CA ILE A 9 -23.09 -1.40 11.29
C ILE A 9 -22.90 -0.06 12.00
N GLN A 10 -23.93 0.78 12.11
CA GLN A 10 -23.84 2.08 12.78
C GLN A 10 -23.63 1.96 14.31
N THR A 11 -24.21 0.96 14.96
CA THR A 11 -24.21 0.88 16.44
C THR A 11 -23.25 -0.16 17.03
N ASN A 12 -22.84 -1.16 16.25
CA ASN A 12 -22.01 -2.27 16.71
C ASN A 12 -20.54 -2.07 16.31
N GLU A 13 -19.71 -1.70 17.28
CA GLU A 13 -18.28 -1.46 17.06
C GLU A 13 -17.52 -2.71 16.63
N VAL A 14 -17.84 -3.87 17.23
CA VAL A 14 -17.18 -5.14 16.90
C VAL A 14 -17.43 -5.52 15.44
N LEU A 15 -18.68 -5.38 14.99
CA LEU A 15 -19.04 -5.61 13.58
C LEU A 15 -18.28 -4.65 12.65
N ARG A 16 -18.20 -3.35 12.98
CA ARG A 16 -17.44 -2.38 12.16
C ARG A 16 -15.96 -2.73 12.05
N LYS A 17 -15.34 -3.12 13.17
CA LYS A 17 -13.93 -3.55 13.19
C LYS A 17 -13.70 -4.74 12.25
N ARG A 18 -14.56 -5.74 12.33
CA ARG A 18 -14.49 -6.93 11.46
C ARG A 18 -14.76 -6.62 9.99
N LEU A 19 -15.73 -5.74 9.70
CA LEU A 19 -16.01 -5.28 8.35
C LEU A 19 -14.82 -4.52 7.74
N ALA A 20 -14.17 -3.65 8.50
CA ALA A 20 -12.98 -2.94 8.06
C ALA A 20 -11.85 -3.92 7.70
N LYS A 21 -11.59 -4.91 8.55
CA LYS A 21 -10.61 -5.97 8.27
C LYS A 21 -10.98 -6.78 7.02
N TYR A 22 -12.26 -7.12 6.83
CA TYR A 22 -12.74 -7.81 5.63
C TYR A 22 -12.46 -6.99 4.36
N ILE A 23 -12.78 -5.69 4.37
CA ILE A 23 -12.51 -4.81 3.22
C ILE A 23 -11.00 -4.76 2.94
N THR A 24 -10.15 -4.62 3.96
CA THR A 24 -8.68 -4.60 3.74
C THR A 24 -8.15 -5.94 3.23
N LEU A 25 -8.65 -7.06 3.75
CA LEU A 25 -8.32 -8.39 3.26
C LEU A 25 -8.65 -8.51 1.77
N HIS A 26 -9.88 -8.19 1.39
CA HIS A 26 -10.36 -8.42 0.02
C HIS A 26 -9.86 -7.39 -0.98
N CYS A 27 -9.78 -6.12 -0.59
CA CYS A 27 -9.40 -5.05 -1.50
C CYS A 27 -7.89 -4.83 -1.59
N PHE A 28 -7.09 -5.35 -0.66
CA PHE A 28 -5.64 -5.17 -0.67
C PHE A 28 -4.90 -6.50 -0.57
N ARG A 29 -5.10 -7.28 0.50
CA ARG A 29 -4.29 -8.50 0.72
C ARG A 29 -4.56 -9.59 -0.32
N ASN A 30 -5.79 -9.71 -0.80
CA ASN A 30 -6.17 -10.74 -1.76
C ASN A 30 -6.15 -10.22 -3.21
N THR A 31 -5.35 -9.19 -3.50
CA THR A 31 -5.13 -8.73 -4.88
C THR A 31 -3.94 -9.47 -5.47
N ASP A 32 -4.06 -9.96 -6.69
CA ASP A 32 -3.00 -10.70 -7.38
C ASP A 32 -1.75 -9.81 -7.52
N VAL A 33 -1.94 -8.53 -7.82
CA VAL A 33 -0.82 -7.60 -8.02
C VAL A 33 0.00 -7.36 -6.74
N LEU A 34 -0.65 -7.18 -5.58
CA LEU A 34 0.09 -6.99 -4.32
C LEU A 34 0.82 -8.28 -3.91
N GLU A 35 0.21 -9.45 -4.09
CA GLU A 35 0.84 -10.72 -3.72
C GLU A 35 2.02 -11.05 -4.65
N ASP A 36 1.93 -10.74 -5.95
CA ASP A 36 3.06 -10.87 -6.87
C ASP A 36 4.24 -9.98 -6.43
N LEU A 37 3.96 -8.74 -6.03
CA LEU A 37 4.98 -7.82 -5.53
C LEU A 37 5.55 -8.26 -4.18
N HIS A 38 4.78 -9.02 -3.39
CA HIS A 38 5.22 -9.64 -2.15
C HIS A 38 5.99 -10.96 -2.37
N SER A 39 6.01 -11.51 -3.59
CA SER A 39 6.67 -12.80 -3.88
C SER A 39 8.18 -12.69 -4.19
N GLY A 40 8.72 -11.47 -4.29
CA GLY A 40 10.12 -11.23 -4.59
C GLY A 40 11.10 -11.69 -3.49
N GLU A 41 12.34 -11.98 -3.88
CA GLU A 41 13.40 -12.29 -2.92
C GLU A 41 13.75 -11.07 -2.05
N VAL A 42 13.75 -11.27 -0.73
CA VAL A 42 14.20 -10.26 0.23
C VAL A 42 15.67 -10.52 0.56
N PRO A 43 16.57 -9.53 0.43
CA PRO A 43 17.98 -9.71 0.76
C PRO A 43 18.18 -10.01 2.25
N ILE A 44 19.25 -10.73 2.55
CA ILE A 44 19.70 -10.97 3.93
C ILE A 44 20.59 -9.80 4.35
N SER A 45 20.37 -9.28 5.55
CA SER A 45 21.21 -8.30 6.22
C SER A 45 21.94 -8.97 7.37
N GLU A 46 23.27 -8.83 7.42
CA GLU A 46 24.09 -9.31 8.53
C GLU A 46 23.89 -8.44 9.78
N SER A 47 23.68 -7.13 9.61
CA SER A 47 23.40 -6.22 10.72
C SER A 47 21.97 -6.36 11.28
N GLY A 48 21.05 -6.92 10.51
CA GLY A 48 19.63 -7.07 10.83
C GLY A 48 18.79 -5.80 10.64
N ASP A 49 19.43 -4.66 10.39
CA ASP A 49 18.78 -3.36 10.13
C ASP A 49 18.87 -2.90 8.67
N TYR A 50 19.43 -3.74 7.80
CA TYR A 50 19.60 -3.50 6.36
C TYR A 50 20.50 -2.31 6.00
N SER A 51 21.25 -1.75 6.95
CA SER A 51 22.22 -0.68 6.67
C SER A 51 23.42 -1.15 5.84
N ASP A 52 23.65 -2.45 5.80
CA ASP A 52 24.66 -3.16 5.00
C ASP A 52 24.19 -3.57 3.60
N VAL A 53 22.89 -3.43 3.30
CA VAL A 53 22.30 -3.83 2.01
C VAL A 53 22.24 -2.65 1.04
N LYS A 54 22.65 -2.88 -0.21
CA LYS A 54 22.58 -1.90 -1.30
C LYS A 54 22.25 -2.54 -2.64
N VAL A 55 21.55 -1.79 -3.50
CA VAL A 55 21.38 -2.13 -4.91
C VAL A 55 22.46 -1.43 -5.72
N ILE A 56 23.17 -2.19 -6.57
CA ILE A 56 24.19 -1.65 -7.46
C ILE A 56 23.57 -1.46 -8.84
N THR A 57 23.57 -0.22 -9.33
CA THR A 57 23.21 0.13 -10.71
C THR A 57 24.45 0.56 -11.48
N PRO A 58 24.41 0.64 -12.82
CA PRO A 58 25.57 1.07 -13.60
C PRO A 58 26.10 2.48 -13.24
N ASP A 59 25.24 3.36 -12.72
CA ASP A 59 25.57 4.75 -12.42
C ASP A 59 25.86 5.03 -10.93
N ARG A 60 25.34 4.20 -10.00
CA ARG A 60 25.53 4.40 -8.55
C ARG A 60 25.19 3.17 -7.73
N GLU A 61 25.55 3.23 -6.45
CA GLU A 61 24.98 2.37 -5.42
C GLU A 61 23.78 3.08 -4.75
N ILE A 62 22.76 2.32 -4.39
CA ILE A 62 21.55 2.81 -3.72
C ILE A 62 21.42 2.05 -2.40
N PRO A 63 21.50 2.71 -1.24
CA PRO A 63 21.18 2.08 0.04
C PRO A 63 19.79 1.46 0.00
N TRP A 64 19.60 0.28 0.60
CA TRP A 64 18.31 -0.39 0.62
C TRP A 64 17.18 0.48 1.20
N SER A 65 17.49 1.29 2.22
CA SER A 65 16.58 2.26 2.84
C SER A 65 16.04 3.32 1.87
N ASP A 66 16.80 3.62 0.82
CA ASP A 66 16.50 4.70 -0.14
C ASP A 66 15.92 4.16 -1.45
N LEU A 67 15.83 2.83 -1.58
CA LEU A 67 15.32 2.16 -2.77
C LEU A 67 13.79 2.25 -2.81
N SER A 68 13.26 2.83 -3.90
CA SER A 68 11.85 2.64 -4.24
C SER A 68 11.66 1.19 -4.69
N ARG A 69 10.91 0.41 -3.92
CA ARG A 69 10.61 -1.01 -4.21
C ARG A 69 9.40 -1.20 -5.11
N PHE A 70 8.64 -0.14 -5.32
CA PHE A 70 7.50 -0.08 -6.23
C PHE A 70 7.71 1.10 -7.17
N ASP A 71 7.60 0.86 -8.47
CA ASP A 71 7.59 1.91 -9.49
C ASP A 71 6.17 2.42 -9.80
N ASN A 72 6.06 3.44 -10.64
CA ASN A 72 4.76 4.05 -10.97
C ASN A 72 3.84 3.10 -11.77
N SER A 73 4.41 2.19 -12.56
CA SER A 73 3.66 1.23 -13.35
C SER A 73 3.06 0.15 -12.45
N GLU A 74 3.87 -0.40 -11.54
CA GLU A 74 3.45 -1.36 -10.52
C GLU A 74 2.39 -0.75 -9.59
N MET A 75 2.62 0.48 -9.11
CA MET A 75 1.64 1.22 -8.31
C MET A 75 0.31 1.40 -9.06
N LYS A 76 0.35 1.74 -10.36
CA LYS A 76 -0.87 1.90 -11.15
C LYS A 76 -1.60 0.57 -11.33
N ALA A 77 -0.88 -0.51 -11.63
CA ALA A 77 -1.46 -1.84 -11.77
C ALA A 77 -2.15 -2.29 -10.47
N MET A 78 -1.47 -2.14 -9.33
CA MET A 78 -2.01 -2.46 -8.02
C MET A 78 -3.27 -1.64 -7.73
N MET A 79 -3.25 -0.33 -8.01
CA MET A 79 -4.42 0.54 -7.76
C MET A 79 -5.63 0.15 -8.61
N ILE A 80 -5.43 -0.28 -9.86
CA ILE A 80 -6.54 -0.77 -10.71
C ILE A 80 -7.15 -2.03 -10.08
N ASP A 81 -6.32 -2.97 -9.63
CA ASP A 81 -6.79 -4.22 -9.03
C ASP A 81 -7.55 -3.99 -7.71
N VAL A 82 -6.99 -3.14 -6.83
CA VAL A 82 -7.63 -2.69 -5.59
C VAL A 82 -9.00 -2.05 -5.87
N VAL A 83 -9.09 -1.16 -6.86
CA VAL A 83 -10.36 -0.49 -7.22
C VAL A 83 -11.41 -1.50 -7.70
N ASN A 84 -11.02 -2.48 -8.52
CA ASN A 84 -11.94 -3.51 -8.99
C ASN A 84 -12.47 -4.38 -7.82
N HIS A 85 -11.60 -4.76 -6.89
CA HIS A 85 -12.00 -5.49 -5.69
C HIS A 85 -12.90 -4.65 -4.77
N CYS A 86 -12.62 -3.35 -4.64
CA CYS A 86 -13.48 -2.42 -3.91
C CYS A 86 -14.89 -2.39 -4.52
N ASP A 87 -14.99 -2.25 -5.85
CA ASP A 87 -16.28 -2.26 -6.55
C ASP A 87 -17.04 -3.57 -6.29
N GLN A 88 -16.35 -4.72 -6.35
CA GLN A 88 -16.94 -6.01 -6.05
C GLN A 88 -17.45 -6.11 -4.60
N VAL A 89 -16.66 -5.68 -3.62
CA VAL A 89 -17.07 -5.69 -2.20
C VAL A 89 -18.25 -4.75 -1.98
N LEU A 90 -18.26 -3.56 -2.60
CA LEU A 90 -19.38 -2.62 -2.55
C LEU A 90 -20.65 -3.23 -3.18
N ALA A 91 -20.53 -3.89 -4.32
CA ALA A 91 -21.64 -4.58 -4.97
C ALA A 91 -22.19 -5.69 -4.05
N ILE A 92 -21.33 -6.50 -3.43
CA ILE A 92 -21.74 -7.52 -2.45
C ILE A 92 -22.53 -6.87 -1.31
N LEU A 93 -21.98 -5.82 -0.69
CA LEU A 93 -22.59 -5.15 0.46
C LEU A 93 -23.94 -4.53 0.11
N PHE A 94 -24.00 -3.70 -0.93
CA PHE A 94 -25.14 -2.82 -1.16
C PHE A 94 -26.10 -3.30 -2.23
N SER A 95 -25.62 -4.01 -3.24
CA SER A 95 -26.35 -4.31 -4.47
C SER A 95 -26.79 -5.77 -4.60
N THR A 96 -26.39 -6.66 -3.68
CA THR A 96 -26.77 -8.07 -3.71
C THR A 96 -27.38 -8.56 -2.38
N PRO A 97 -28.14 -9.68 -2.38
CA PRO A 97 -28.58 -10.34 -1.16
C PRO A 97 -27.43 -10.93 -0.31
N LEU A 98 -26.21 -11.01 -0.85
CA LEU A 98 -25.07 -11.56 -0.12
C LEU A 98 -24.57 -10.63 0.99
N GLY A 99 -24.82 -9.32 0.88
CA GLY A 99 -24.44 -8.36 1.91
C GLY A 99 -25.00 -8.72 3.28
N ASP A 100 -26.25 -9.18 3.34
CA ASP A 100 -26.88 -9.57 4.61
C ASP A 100 -26.19 -10.79 5.23
N LYS A 101 -25.87 -11.81 4.42
CA LYS A 101 -25.13 -12.99 4.86
C LYS A 101 -23.73 -12.66 5.34
N LEU A 102 -23.05 -11.72 4.66
CA LEU A 102 -21.73 -11.26 5.07
C LEU A 102 -21.78 -10.60 6.45
N ILE A 103 -22.77 -9.74 6.70
CA ILE A 103 -22.95 -9.10 8.01
C ILE A 103 -23.23 -10.13 9.10
N GLU A 104 -24.15 -11.08 8.86
CA GLU A 104 -24.43 -12.18 9.79
C GLU A 104 -23.17 -12.98 10.14
N GLU A 105 -22.32 -13.28 9.15
CA GLU A 105 -21.06 -13.99 9.38
C GLU A 105 -20.04 -13.16 10.16
N LEU A 106 -19.91 -11.87 9.87
CA LEU A 106 -19.02 -10.95 10.59
C LEU A 106 -19.50 -10.67 12.01
N GLU A 107 -20.80 -10.68 12.29
CA GLU A 107 -21.34 -10.65 13.66
C GLU A 107 -20.91 -11.91 14.43
N ARG A 108 -20.96 -13.06 13.76
CA ARG A 108 -20.65 -14.36 14.36
C ARG A 108 -19.17 -14.56 14.65
N ARG A 109 -18.27 -14.11 13.77
CA ARG A 109 -16.82 -14.32 13.92
C ARG A 109 -15.98 -13.24 13.23
N ASP A 110 -14.75 -13.08 13.69
CA ASP A 110 -13.72 -12.39 12.92
C ASP A 110 -13.18 -13.36 11.84
N LEU A 111 -13.22 -12.93 10.58
CA LEU A 111 -12.71 -13.72 9.45
C LEU A 111 -11.18 -13.66 9.35
N VAL A 112 -10.54 -12.68 10.01
CA VAL A 112 -9.08 -12.51 10.07
C VAL A 112 -8.62 -12.17 11.50
N PRO A 113 -8.77 -13.11 12.45
CA PRO A 113 -8.56 -12.87 13.88
C PRO A 113 -7.12 -12.52 14.25
N ASN A 114 -6.15 -12.80 13.38
CA ASN A 114 -4.73 -12.53 13.61
C ASN A 114 -4.31 -11.10 13.24
N TRP A 115 -5.23 -10.30 12.69
CA TRP A 115 -4.97 -8.92 12.32
C TRP A 115 -5.32 -7.98 13.48
N ASN A 116 -4.58 -6.88 13.62
CA ASN A 116 -4.89 -5.83 14.58
C ASN A 116 -6.27 -5.22 14.29
N ASP A 117 -7.02 -4.92 15.35
CA ASP A 117 -8.27 -4.16 15.22
C ASP A 117 -7.99 -2.72 14.78
N PRO A 118 -8.84 -2.11 13.96
CA PRO A 118 -8.71 -0.70 13.64
C PRO A 118 -8.99 0.16 14.88
N GLU A 119 -8.17 1.18 15.07
CA GLU A 119 -8.36 2.19 16.10
C GLU A 119 -9.23 3.32 15.54
N TRP A 120 -10.33 3.61 16.22
CA TRP A 120 -11.17 4.75 15.86
C TRP A 120 -10.50 6.04 16.33
N THR A 121 -10.21 6.96 15.41
CA THR A 121 -9.52 8.22 15.70
C THR A 121 -10.44 9.37 16.09
N GLY A 122 -11.77 9.16 16.13
CA GLY A 122 -12.74 10.20 16.45
C GLY A 122 -13.07 11.16 15.30
N GLU A 123 -12.43 11.04 14.15
CA GLU A 123 -12.62 11.95 13.01
C GLU A 123 -13.74 11.46 12.09
N THR A 124 -14.96 12.01 12.25
CA THR A 124 -16.09 11.76 11.31
C THR A 124 -16.16 12.77 10.17
N ASP A 125 -15.50 13.92 10.30
CA ASP A 125 -15.82 15.13 9.50
C ASP A 125 -14.68 15.57 8.58
N ARG A 126 -13.73 14.69 8.24
CA ARG A 126 -12.70 15.03 7.24
C ARG A 126 -13.37 15.20 5.88
N GLU A 127 -13.25 16.40 5.30
CA GLU A 127 -13.67 16.67 3.92
C GLU A 127 -13.03 15.65 2.96
N PRO A 128 -13.78 15.18 1.93
CA PRO A 128 -13.24 14.27 0.94
C PRO A 128 -12.06 14.93 0.22
N LYS A 129 -10.89 14.30 0.27
CA LYS A 129 -9.76 14.74 -0.55
C LYS A 129 -10.07 14.42 -2.01
N ILE A 130 -10.07 15.45 -2.85
CA ILE A 130 -10.41 15.32 -4.26
C ILE A 130 -9.12 15.02 -5.03
N ALA A 131 -9.20 14.16 -6.04
CA ALA A 131 -8.07 13.87 -6.92
C ALA A 131 -7.48 15.19 -7.49
N GLY A 132 -6.26 15.52 -7.06
CA GLY A 132 -5.61 16.82 -7.32
C GLY A 132 -4.97 17.45 -6.09
N ASP A 133 -5.38 17.02 -4.88
CA ASP A 133 -4.73 17.43 -3.63
C ASP A 133 -3.27 16.95 -3.57
N PRO A 134 -2.35 17.76 -3.01
CA PRO A 134 -0.95 17.38 -2.91
C PRO A 134 -0.80 16.08 -2.09
N PRO A 135 0.10 15.16 -2.49
CA PRO A 135 0.33 13.93 -1.74
C PRO A 135 0.73 14.26 -0.30
N MET A 136 0.32 13.41 0.65
CA MET A 136 0.73 13.52 2.05
C MET A 136 2.23 13.82 2.14
N LYS A 137 2.62 14.81 2.97
CA LYS A 137 4.01 15.25 3.22
C LYS A 137 4.98 14.15 3.74
N GLY A 138 4.60 12.88 3.68
CA GLY A 138 5.38 11.74 4.14
C GLY A 138 5.78 10.74 3.04
N PHE A 139 5.24 10.82 1.82
CA PHE A 139 5.82 10.07 0.71
C PHE A 139 6.87 10.96 0.05
N PRO A 140 8.17 10.61 0.08
CA PRO A 140 9.17 11.38 -0.63
C PRO A 140 8.86 11.27 -2.12
N ALA A 141 8.23 12.30 -2.68
CA ALA A 141 8.25 12.55 -4.10
C ALA A 141 9.71 12.50 -4.53
N THR A 142 10.04 11.52 -5.37
CA THR A 142 11.33 11.33 -6.03
C THR A 142 12.20 12.58 -5.92
N ARG A 143 13.22 12.53 -5.05
CA ARG A 143 14.21 13.61 -4.95
C ARG A 143 14.76 13.78 -6.36
N LYS A 144 14.32 14.81 -7.09
CA LYS A 144 14.90 15.17 -8.39
C LYS A 144 16.39 15.43 -8.12
N LEU A 145 17.22 14.43 -8.38
CA LEU A 145 18.67 14.54 -8.34
C LEU A 145 19.01 15.67 -9.29
N LYS A 146 19.41 16.82 -8.73
CA LYS A 146 20.04 17.89 -9.51
C LYS A 146 21.28 17.26 -10.14
N ARG A 147 21.22 16.98 -11.44
CA ARG A 147 22.36 16.52 -12.24
C ARG A 147 23.51 17.49 -12.01
N LYS A 148 24.53 17.10 -11.24
CA LYS A 148 25.83 17.80 -11.30
C LYS A 148 26.41 17.52 -12.68
N LYS A 149 26.82 18.58 -13.39
CA LYS A 149 27.55 18.44 -14.65
C LYS A 149 28.83 17.64 -14.39
N PRO A 150 29.24 16.73 -15.29
CA PRO A 150 30.47 15.97 -15.11
C PRO A 150 31.67 16.93 -15.11
N ASP A 151 32.55 16.77 -14.11
CA ASP A 151 33.82 17.48 -14.08
C ASP A 151 34.68 17.02 -15.27
N LYS A 152 35.25 18.02 -15.94
CA LYS A 152 36.08 17.87 -17.13
C LYS A 152 37.34 17.08 -16.74
N VAL A 153 37.44 15.82 -17.17
CA VAL A 153 38.63 14.98 -17.00
C VAL A 153 39.83 15.73 -17.58
N ARG A 154 40.76 16.18 -16.73
CA ARG A 154 42.05 16.72 -17.18
C ARG A 154 42.91 15.55 -17.63
N GLY A 155 43.21 15.54 -18.94
CA GLY A 155 44.11 14.57 -19.54
C GLY A 155 45.47 14.59 -18.88
N HIS A 156 45.95 13.41 -18.49
CA HIS A 156 47.36 13.21 -18.20
C HIS A 156 48.10 13.01 -19.52
N SER A 157 48.97 13.98 -19.83
CA SER A 157 49.99 13.86 -20.86
C SER A 157 50.97 12.77 -20.44
N VAL A 158 51.07 11.71 -21.25
CA VAL A 158 52.15 10.72 -21.13
C VAL A 158 53.41 11.35 -21.73
N GLY A 159 54.36 11.69 -20.87
CA GLY A 159 55.69 12.15 -21.27
C GLY A 159 56.51 11.02 -21.87
N LYS A 160 57.02 11.25 -23.08
CA LYS A 160 58.08 10.46 -23.70
C LYS A 160 59.36 10.57 -22.86
N LYS A 161 60.01 9.44 -22.61
CA LYS A 161 61.47 9.25 -22.74
C LYS A 161 61.76 7.78 -22.99
#